data_AF-A0A353WF62-F1
#
_entry.id   AF-A0A353WF62-F1
#
_cell.length_a   1.000
_cell.length_b   1.000
_cell.length_c   1.000
_cell.angle_alpha   90.00
_cell.angle_beta   90.00
_cell.angle_gamma   90.00
#
_symmetry.space_group_name_H-M   'P 1'
#
loop_
_entity.id
_entity.type
_entity.pdbx_description
1 polymer ?
#
loop_
_entity_poly.entity_id
_entity_poly.type
_entity_poly.pdbx_seq_one_letter_code
_entity_poly.pdbx_strand_id
1 'polypeptide(L)'
;MNQIVAPPPTIFQPRLLPLLQKLKTVYLLWFGYYQTLPKTTRYSLGQRIDTLFIETIEAISTASFMTRQEKMPYIRLAIRKLDTAKILLIVLWETKALPTKQYAALSAPLDEIGKMLGGWQGQLAKNSSARGG
;
A
#
# COMPACT_ATOMS: atom_id res chain seq x y z
N MET A 1 -16.89 -12.97 -29.52
CA MET A 1 -15.74 -13.70 -28.93
C MET A 1 -14.84 -12.72 -28.20
N ASN A 2 -14.89 -12.65 -26.86
CA ASN A 2 -13.84 -11.96 -26.09
C ASN A 2 -12.66 -12.91 -25.98
N GLN A 3 -11.57 -12.60 -26.69
CA GLN A 3 -10.34 -13.36 -26.56
C GLN A 3 -9.74 -13.07 -25.17
N ILE A 4 -9.66 -14.11 -24.34
CA ILE A 4 -8.87 -14.11 -23.11
C ILE A 4 -7.41 -14.17 -23.57
N VAL A 5 -6.77 -13.01 -23.70
CA VAL A 5 -5.34 -12.95 -24.00
C VAL A 5 -4.62 -13.58 -22.80
N ALA A 6 -4.00 -14.74 -23.02
CA ALA A 6 -3.17 -15.37 -22.00
C ALA A 6 -2.07 -14.38 -21.57
N PRO A 7 -1.81 -14.21 -20.26
CA PRO A 7 -0.74 -13.32 -19.82
C PRO A 7 0.57 -13.74 -20.50
N PRO A 8 1.39 -12.79 -20.99
CA PRO A 8 2.60 -13.11 -21.73
C PRO A 8 3.50 -14.06 -20.90
N PRO A 9 4.11 -15.07 -21.55
CA PRO A 9 4.97 -16.02 -20.87
C PRO A 9 6.14 -15.23 -20.27
N THR A 10 6.21 -15.23 -18.94
CA THR A 10 7.15 -14.42 -18.13
C THR A 10 6.72 -12.95 -17.93
N ILE A 11 5.58 -12.74 -17.25
CA ILE A 11 5.52 -11.57 -16.36
C ILE A 11 6.73 -11.71 -15.43
N PHE A 12 7.65 -10.74 -15.41
CA PHE A 12 8.65 -10.64 -14.36
C PHE A 12 7.87 -10.64 -13.04
N GLN A 13 7.78 -11.81 -12.41
CA GLN A 13 7.24 -11.96 -11.07
C GLN A 13 8.46 -11.97 -10.18
N PRO A 14 9.00 -10.80 -9.79
CA PRO A 14 10.02 -10.77 -8.77
C PRO A 14 9.44 -11.52 -7.57
N ARG A 15 10.26 -12.31 -6.88
CA ARG A 15 9.84 -12.94 -5.63
C ARG A 15 9.57 -11.83 -4.61
N LEU A 16 8.37 -11.29 -4.64
CA LEU A 16 7.98 -10.15 -3.82
C LEU A 16 7.87 -10.61 -2.38
N LEU A 17 8.29 -9.73 -1.46
CA LEU A 17 7.93 -9.86 -0.07
C LEU A 17 6.40 -10.01 0.03
N PRO A 18 5.88 -10.91 0.90
CA PRO A 18 4.43 -11.10 1.05
C PRO A 18 3.66 -9.79 1.27
N LEU A 19 4.28 -8.84 1.99
CA LEU A 19 3.77 -7.49 2.20
C LEU A 19 3.61 -6.70 0.88
N LEU A 20 4.63 -6.69 0.02
CA LEU A 20 4.59 -6.01 -1.28
C LEU A 20 3.59 -6.67 -2.23
N GLN A 21 3.49 -8.00 -2.21
CA GLN A 21 2.51 -8.70 -3.03
C GLN A 21 1.07 -8.36 -2.61
N LYS A 22 0.80 -8.27 -1.30
CA LYS A 22 -0.52 -7.84 -0.79
C LYS A 22 -0.80 -6.39 -1.16
N LEU A 23 0.16 -5.49 -0.97
CA LEU A 23 0.01 -4.07 -1.33
C LEU A 23 -0.22 -3.89 -2.84
N LYS A 24 0.48 -4.64 -3.70
CA LYS A 24 0.26 -4.67 -5.15
C LYS A 24 -1.19 -5.04 -5.49
N THR A 25 -1.73 -6.08 -4.86
CA THR A 25 -3.12 -6.50 -5.08
C THR A 25 -4.11 -5.40 -4.69
N VAL A 26 -3.89 -4.73 -3.55
CA VAL A 26 -4.73 -3.59 -3.15
C VAL A 26 -4.58 -2.40 -4.09
N TYR A 27 -3.37 -2.12 -4.57
CA TYR A 27 -3.13 -1.03 -5.51
C TYR A 27 -3.83 -1.25 -6.85
N LEU A 28 -3.86 -2.49 -7.37
CA LEU A 28 -4.63 -2.82 -8.56
C LEU A 28 -6.13 -2.57 -8.37
N LEU A 29 -6.66 -2.87 -7.18
CA LEU A 29 -8.06 -2.58 -6.83
C LEU A 29 -8.32 -1.07 -6.78
N TRP A 30 -7.44 -0.32 -6.11
CA TRP A 30 -7.49 1.14 -6.05
C TRP A 30 -7.44 1.75 -7.46
N PHE A 31 -6.54 1.29 -8.32
CA PHE A 31 -6.39 1.79 -9.69
C PHE A 31 -7.69 1.66 -10.49
N GLY A 32 -8.41 0.54 -10.34
CA GLY A 32 -9.74 0.37 -10.93
C GLY A 32 -10.76 1.36 -10.39
N TYR A 33 -10.81 1.56 -9.07
CA TYR A 33 -11.77 2.50 -8.44
C TYR A 33 -11.47 3.96 -8.75
N TYR A 34 -10.18 4.33 -8.79
CA TYR A 34 -9.70 5.65 -9.18
C TYR A 34 -10.27 6.11 -10.54
N GLN A 35 -10.35 5.20 -11.51
CA GLN A 35 -10.91 5.48 -12.84
C GLN A 35 -12.42 5.75 -12.84
N THR A 36 -13.13 5.39 -11.77
CA THR A 36 -14.58 5.59 -11.63
C THR A 36 -14.95 6.81 -10.79
N LEU A 37 -13.99 7.44 -10.11
CA LEU A 37 -14.23 8.62 -9.29
C LEU A 37 -14.74 9.81 -10.12
N PRO A 38 -15.62 10.68 -9.56
CA PRO A 38 -15.98 11.95 -10.18
C PRO A 38 -14.74 12.79 -10.53
N LYS A 39 -14.78 13.51 -11.65
CA LYS A 39 -13.61 14.23 -12.21
C LYS A 39 -12.92 15.14 -11.18
N THR A 40 -13.71 15.94 -10.45
CA THR A 40 -13.23 16.89 -9.43
C THR A 40 -12.50 16.19 -8.28
N THR A 41 -13.08 15.11 -7.76
CA THR A 41 -12.50 14.32 -6.67
C THR A 41 -11.31 13.48 -7.12
N ARG A 42 -11.34 12.99 -8.36
CA ARG A 42 -10.26 12.19 -8.97
C ARG A 42 -8.95 12.97 -9.03
N TYR A 43 -8.98 14.19 -9.54
CA TYR A 43 -7.79 15.04 -9.68
C TYR A 43 -7.41 15.81 -8.40
N SER A 44 -8.10 15.56 -7.29
CA SER A 44 -7.75 16.11 -5.98
C SER A 44 -7.34 14.98 -5.01
N LEU A 45 -8.29 14.48 -4.23
CA LEU A 45 -8.06 13.42 -3.25
C LEU A 45 -7.62 12.10 -3.90
N GLY A 46 -8.23 11.73 -5.03
CA GLY A 46 -7.89 10.50 -5.75
C GLY A 46 -6.42 10.48 -6.16
N GLN A 47 -5.94 11.53 -6.81
CA GLN A 47 -4.54 11.63 -7.23
C GLN A 47 -3.59 11.61 -6.03
N ARG A 48 -3.94 12.27 -4.93
CA ARG A 48 -3.12 12.25 -3.72
C ARG A 48 -3.02 10.86 -3.10
N ILE A 49 -4.12 10.10 -3.04
CA ILE A 49 -4.13 8.72 -2.56
C ILE A 49 -3.28 7.83 -3.46
N ASP A 50 -3.42 7.97 -4.78
CA ASP A 50 -2.60 7.22 -5.74
C ASP A 50 -1.10 7.45 -5.54
N THR A 51 -0.69 8.71 -5.37
CA THR A 51 0.70 9.05 -5.01
C THR A 51 1.14 8.39 -3.70
N LEU A 52 0.31 8.43 -2.65
CA LEU A 52 0.65 7.82 -1.36
C LEU A 52 0.79 6.29 -1.46
N PHE A 53 0.00 5.64 -2.29
CA PHE A 53 0.16 4.20 -2.59
C PHE A 53 1.52 3.92 -3.22
N ILE A 54 1.90 4.68 -4.24
CA ILE A 54 3.19 4.53 -4.94
C ILE A 54 4.35 4.78 -3.96
N GLU A 55 4.31 5.87 -3.19
CA GLU A 55 5.33 6.18 -2.17
C GLU A 55 5.43 5.09 -1.08
N THR A 56 4.31 4.45 -0.73
CA THR A 56 4.30 3.32 0.22
C THR A 56 5.00 2.11 -0.40
N ILE A 57 4.72 1.79 -1.67
CA ILE A 57 5.38 0.71 -2.41
C ILE A 57 6.89 0.98 -2.50
N GLU A 58 7.29 2.20 -2.84
CA GLU A 58 8.69 2.61 -2.93
C GLU A 58 9.42 2.47 -1.59
N ALA A 59 8.81 2.96 -0.50
CA ALA A 59 9.41 2.88 0.83
C ALA A 59 9.60 1.42 1.30
N ILE A 60 8.61 0.55 1.08
CA ILE A 60 8.70 -0.88 1.42
C ILE A 60 9.74 -1.58 0.55
N SER A 61 9.74 -1.30 -0.75
CA SER A 61 10.71 -1.87 -1.70
C SER A 61 12.13 -1.45 -1.33
N THR A 62 12.34 -0.18 -1.00
CA THR A 62 13.64 0.32 -0.54
C THR A 62 14.08 -0.40 0.73
N ALA A 63 13.22 -0.49 1.75
CA ALA A 63 13.53 -1.21 3.00
C ALA A 63 13.85 -2.69 2.79
N SER A 64 13.39 -3.32 1.70
CA SER A 64 13.68 -4.72 1.41
C SER A 64 15.17 -4.96 1.12
N PHE A 65 15.85 -4.00 0.50
CA PHE A 65 17.26 -4.08 0.10
C PHE A 65 18.25 -3.47 1.10
N MET A 66 17.77 -2.72 2.10
CA MET A 66 18.63 -2.06 3.08
C MET A 66 19.23 -3.01 4.12
N THR A 67 20.31 -2.60 4.78
CA THR A 67 20.79 -3.29 5.97
C THR A 67 19.82 -3.07 7.14
N ARG A 68 19.88 -3.92 8.16
CA ARG A 68 18.95 -3.88 9.30
C ARG A 68 18.83 -2.51 9.96
N GLN A 69 19.96 -1.80 10.13
CA GLN A 69 20.03 -0.50 10.79
C GLN A 69 19.37 0.59 9.95
N GLU A 70 19.48 0.48 8.63
CA GLU A 70 18.99 1.46 7.66
C GLU A 70 17.51 1.26 7.30
N LYS A 71 16.90 0.12 7.65
CA LYS A 71 15.48 -0.18 7.34
C LYS A 71 14.49 0.72 8.08
N MET A 72 14.79 1.05 9.34
CA MET A 72 13.81 1.63 10.25
C MET A 72 13.19 2.95 9.74
N PRO A 73 13.96 3.93 9.19
CA PRO A 73 13.38 5.13 8.59
C PRO A 73 12.39 4.85 7.46
N TYR A 74 12.68 3.90 6.57
CA TYR A 74 11.80 3.55 5.44
C TYR A 74 10.54 2.81 5.89
N ILE A 75 10.63 1.93 6.88
CA ILE A 75 9.43 1.29 7.46
C ILE A 75 8.51 2.34 8.11
N ARG A 76 9.07 3.28 8.88
CA ARG A 76 8.28 4.39 9.44
C ARG A 76 7.72 5.33 8.38
N LEU A 77 8.42 5.50 7.26
CA LEU A 77 7.91 6.26 6.12
C LEU A 77 6.71 5.54 5.49
N ALA A 78 6.84 4.25 5.19
CA ALA A 78 5.75 3.45 4.64
C ALA A 78 4.49 3.48 5.53
N ILE A 79 4.64 3.34 6.85
CA ILE A 79 3.53 3.42 7.80
C ILE A 79 2.83 4.78 7.71
N ARG A 80 3.58 5.89 7.79
CA ARG A 80 3.01 7.24 7.71
C ARG A 80 2.25 7.49 6.41
N LYS A 81 2.80 7.03 5.28
CA LYS A 81 2.18 7.18 3.96
C LYS A 81 0.89 6.35 3.85
N LEU A 82 0.93 5.11 4.31
CA LEU A 82 -0.23 4.23 4.35
C LEU A 82 -1.35 4.78 5.24
N ASP A 83 -1.02 5.25 6.45
CA ASP A 83 -2.02 5.79 7.38
C ASP A 83 -2.65 7.07 6.82
N THR A 84 -1.86 7.91 6.17
CA THR A 84 -2.39 9.08 5.44
C THR A 84 -3.36 8.64 4.34
N ALA A 85 -2.99 7.62 3.54
CA ALA A 85 -3.86 7.11 2.47
C ALA A 85 -5.19 6.55 3.02
N LYS A 86 -5.15 5.83 4.14
CA LYS A 86 -6.35 5.31 4.82
C LYS A 86 -7.29 6.43 5.25
N ILE A 87 -6.77 7.49 5.86
CA ILE A 87 -7.58 8.65 6.27
C ILE A 87 -8.22 9.31 5.05
N LEU A 88 -7.48 9.51 3.96
CA LEU A 88 -8.04 10.11 2.74
C LEU A 88 -9.08 9.20 2.06
N LEU A 89 -8.94 7.87 2.15
CA LEU A 89 -9.96 6.92 1.71
C LEU A 89 -11.25 7.02 2.53
N ILE A 90 -11.15 7.25 3.84
CA ILE A 90 -12.31 7.54 4.69
C ILE A 90 -13.02 8.80 4.21
N VAL A 91 -12.27 9.88 3.95
CA VAL A 91 -12.85 11.14 3.42
C VAL A 91 -13.54 10.93 2.06
N LEU A 92 -12.95 10.14 1.15
CA LEU A 92 -13.59 9.79 -0.12
C LEU A 92 -14.91 9.04 0.07
N TRP A 93 -14.96 8.16 1.05
CA TRP A 93 -16.16 7.42 1.38
C TRP A 93 -17.22 8.30 2.04
N GLU A 94 -16.85 9.15 3.00
CA GLU A 94 -17.76 10.09 3.69
C GLU A 94 -18.37 11.12 2.73
N THR A 95 -17.58 11.58 1.75
CA THR A 95 -18.05 12.45 0.66
C THR A 95 -18.87 11.72 -0.41
N LYS A 96 -19.09 10.41 -0.24
CA LYS A 96 -19.84 9.54 -1.16
C LYS A 96 -19.23 9.42 -2.56
N ALA A 97 -17.99 9.89 -2.74
CA ALA A 97 -17.25 9.72 -3.98
C ALA A 97 -16.78 8.28 -4.18
N LEU A 98 -16.57 7.54 -3.08
CA LEU A 98 -16.24 6.12 -3.07
C LEU A 98 -17.39 5.30 -2.47
N PRO A 99 -18.03 4.38 -3.23
CA PRO A 99 -19.08 3.52 -2.71
C PRO A 99 -18.62 2.64 -1.53
N THR A 100 -19.51 2.39 -0.56
CA THR A 100 -19.22 1.60 0.65
C THR A 100 -18.60 0.22 0.34
N LYS A 101 -19.08 -0.47 -0.69
CA LYS A 101 -18.51 -1.78 -1.09
C LYS A 101 -17.05 -1.66 -1.55
N GLN A 102 -16.72 -0.60 -2.28
CA GLN A 102 -15.35 -0.35 -2.74
C GLN A 102 -14.44 0.06 -1.57
N TYR A 103 -14.94 0.92 -0.68
CA TYR A 103 -14.23 1.29 0.54
C TYR A 103 -13.95 0.06 1.44
N ALA A 104 -14.94 -0.80 1.66
CA ALA A 104 -14.78 -2.03 2.44
C ALA A 104 -13.74 -2.97 1.82
N ALA A 105 -13.74 -3.11 0.48
CA ALA A 105 -12.78 -3.95 -0.24
C ALA A 105 -11.34 -3.43 -0.17
N LEU A 106 -11.13 -2.12 0.02
CA LEU A 106 -9.81 -1.52 0.25
C LEU A 106 -9.39 -1.53 1.72
N SER A 107 -10.28 -1.13 2.62
CA SER A 107 -9.94 -0.89 4.03
C SER A 107 -9.46 -2.15 4.76
N ALA A 108 -10.16 -3.27 4.60
CA ALA A 108 -9.79 -4.53 5.25
C ALA A 108 -8.35 -4.99 4.92
N PRO A 109 -7.93 -5.13 3.65
CA PRO A 109 -6.56 -5.52 3.35
C PRO A 109 -5.53 -4.43 3.69
N LEU A 110 -5.89 -3.14 3.69
CA LEU A 110 -4.99 -2.06 4.15
C LEU A 110 -4.72 -2.13 5.66
N ASP A 111 -5.69 -2.57 6.46
CA ASP A 111 -5.50 -2.81 7.89
C ASP A 111 -4.57 -3.99 8.16
N GLU A 112 -4.68 -5.06 7.38
CA GLU A 112 -3.71 -6.16 7.42
C GLU A 112 -2.29 -5.70 7.05
N ILE A 113 -2.15 -4.91 5.98
CA ILE A 113 -0.86 -4.32 5.57
C ILE A 113 -0.28 -3.45 6.69
N GLY A 114 -1.11 -2.65 7.37
CA GLY A 114 -0.70 -1.85 8.52
C GLY A 114 -0.17 -2.71 9.68
N LYS A 115 -0.87 -3.80 10.01
CA LYS A 115 -0.42 -4.77 11.03
C LYS A 115 0.91 -5.43 10.65
N MET A 116 1.08 -5.78 9.37
CA MET A 116 2.34 -6.36 8.86
C MET A 116 3.51 -5.37 8.98
N LEU A 117 3.30 -4.10 8.63
CA LEU A 117 4.29 -3.04 8.79
C LEU A 117 4.64 -2.79 10.27
N GLY A 118 3.63 -2.72 11.14
CA GLY A 118 3.83 -2.55 12.59
C GLY A 118 4.60 -3.74 13.20
N GLY A 119 4.28 -4.96 12.77
CA GLY A 119 5.03 -6.16 13.16
C GLY A 119 6.50 -6.10 12.72
N TRP A 120 6.76 -5.66 11.49
CA TRP A 120 8.13 -5.49 10.99
C TRP A 120 8.89 -4.41 11.77
N GLN A 121 8.27 -3.26 12.05
CA GLN A 121 8.85 -2.22 12.88
C GLN A 121 9.19 -2.74 14.29
N GLY A 122 8.26 -3.47 14.93
CA GLY A 122 8.47 -4.06 16.25
C GLY A 122 9.62 -5.07 16.29
N GLN A 123 9.75 -5.89 15.25
CA GLN A 123 10.89 -6.81 15.11
C GLN A 123 12.22 -6.07 14.96
N LEU A 124 12.26 -4.95 14.26
CA LEU A 124 13.47 -4.14 14.15
C LEU A 124 13.85 -3.50 15.50
N ALA A 125 12.87 -2.99 16.25
CA ALA A 125 13.07 -2.33 17.55
C ALA A 125 13.56 -3.29 18.66
N LYS A 126 12.96 -4.50 18.77
CA LYS A 126 13.35 -5.50 19.79
C LYS A 126 14.79 -5.99 19.64
N ASN A 127 15.30 -5.96 18.42
CA ASN A 127 16.62 -6.50 18.12
C ASN A 127 17.73 -5.44 18.14
N SER A 128 17.38 -4.15 18.19
CA SER A 128 18.34 -3.09 18.53
C SER A 128 18.68 -3.05 20.02
N SER A 129 17.75 -3.41 20.91
CA SER A 129 17.98 -3.43 22.36
C SER A 129 18.80 -4.62 22.85
N ALA A 130 18.86 -5.72 22.09
CA ALA A 130 19.59 -6.94 22.47
C ALA A 130 21.12 -6.88 22.22
N ARG A 131 21.65 -5.77 21.66
CA ARG A 131 23.10 -5.58 21.40
C ARG A 131 23.74 -4.46 22.22
N GLY A 132 23.00 -3.89 23.17
CA GLY A 132 23.45 -2.77 24.01
C GLY A 132 23.49 -3.09 25.51
N GLY A 133 23.54 -4.37 25.89
CA GLY A 133 23.66 -4.82 27.28
C GLY A 133 24.83 -5.78 27.42
#